data_AF-A0A8T0MNN7-F1
#
_entry.id   AF-A0A8T0MNN7-F1
#
_cell.length_a   1.000
_cell.length_b   1.000
_cell.length_c   1.000
_cell.angle_alpha   90.00
_cell.angle_beta   90.00
_cell.angle_gamma   90.00
#
_symmetry.space_group_name_H-M   'P 1'
#
loop_
_entity.id
_entity.type
_entity.pdbx_description
1 polymer ?
#
loop_
_entity_poly.entity_id
_entity_poly.type
_entity_poly.pdbx_seq_one_letter_code
_entity_poly.pdbx_strand_id
1 'polypeptide(L)'
;MANLYRLCIRVKQMTQEILHILGGLPALLDLELRSEAADEPMEMLSFCNSQFRCIKIFRLYGPIMGLMFEDGAMPELEALSIEIRACQVQSALAGHPDLGIHHLTSLRDLNVWINCGGATLQEVEVLEVAISDAVNLLSSHPKLYFHRDNQEEMVKDDTITPCN
;
A
#
# COMPACT_ATOMS: atom_id res chain seq x y z
N MET A 1 8.97 -1.24 -32.34
CA MET A 1 9.14 -1.84 -30.99
C MET A 1 8.17 -1.12 -30.07
N ALA A 2 7.17 -1.82 -29.54
CA ALA A 2 6.18 -1.23 -28.65
C ALA A 2 6.74 -1.29 -27.22
N ASN A 3 7.24 -0.17 -26.70
CA ASN A 3 7.62 -0.09 -25.29
C ASN A 3 6.35 0.06 -24.48
N LEU A 4 6.03 -0.97 -23.70
CA LEU A 4 4.92 -0.92 -22.76
C LEU A 4 5.35 -0.05 -21.57
N TYR A 5 4.91 1.21 -21.58
CA TYR A 5 5.23 2.19 -20.55
C TYR A 5 4.29 2.09 -19.35
N ARG A 6 3.06 1.61 -19.58
CA ARG A 6 2.01 1.47 -18.56
C ARG A 6 1.38 0.08 -18.62
N LEU A 7 1.23 -0.54 -17.46
CA LEU A 7 0.58 -1.84 -17.32
C LEU A 7 -0.41 -1.79 -16.16
N CYS A 8 -1.65 -2.18 -16.44
CA CYS A 8 -2.70 -2.32 -15.44
C CYS A 8 -3.15 -3.78 -15.44
N ILE A 9 -2.95 -4.48 -14.33
CA ILE A 9 -3.29 -5.89 -14.20
C ILE A 9 -4.20 -6.07 -13.01
N ARG A 10 -5.21 -6.91 -13.21
CA ARG A 10 -6.02 -7.46 -12.14
C ARG A 10 -5.70 -8.95 -12.02
N VAL A 11 -5.39 -9.39 -10.81
CA VAL A 11 -5.09 -10.79 -10.51
C VAL A 11 -6.01 -11.25 -9.39
N LYS A 12 -6.35 -12.54 -9.39
CA LYS A 12 -7.13 -13.13 -8.31
C LYS A 12 -6.39 -12.97 -6.98
N GLN A 13 -5.11 -13.36 -6.95
CA GLN A 13 -4.22 -13.25 -5.80
C GLN A 13 -2.86 -12.74 -6.28
N MET A 14 -2.26 -11.82 -5.52
CA MET A 14 -0.89 -11.38 -5.77
C MET A 14 0.10 -12.37 -5.16
N THR A 15 1.09 -12.79 -5.94
CA THR A 15 2.17 -13.68 -5.49
C THR A 15 3.53 -13.07 -5.81
N GLN A 16 4.58 -13.54 -5.12
CA GLN A 16 5.95 -13.15 -5.41
C GLN A 16 6.39 -13.45 -6.85
N GLU A 17 5.90 -14.55 -7.42
CA GLU A 17 6.21 -14.94 -8.79
C GLU A 17 5.66 -13.91 -9.80
N ILE A 18 4.44 -13.42 -9.59
CA ILE A 18 3.85 -12.37 -10.43
C ILE A 18 4.69 -11.10 -10.35
N LEU A 19 5.09 -10.68 -9.15
CA LEU A 19 5.95 -9.51 -8.97
C LEU A 19 7.30 -9.69 -9.68
N HIS A 20 7.90 -10.88 -9.61
CA HIS A 20 9.17 -11.16 -10.28
C HIS A 20 9.09 -11.01 -11.80
N ILE A 21 8.02 -11.52 -12.41
CA ILE A 21 7.79 -11.41 -13.86
C ILE A 21 7.63 -9.94 -14.27
N LEU A 22 6.81 -9.19 -13.53
CA LEU A 22 6.54 -7.78 -13.84
C LEU A 22 7.74 -6.88 -13.58
N GLY A 23 8.51 -7.19 -12.53
CA GLY A 23 9.72 -6.49 -12.14
C GLY A 23 10.86 -6.61 -13.15
N GLY A 24 10.85 -7.65 -13.98
CA GLY A 24 11.80 -7.85 -15.07
C GLY A 24 11.49 -7.05 -16.35
N LEU A 25 10.39 -6.31 -16.40
CA LEU A 25 10.00 -5.55 -17.60
C LEU A 25 10.84 -4.26 -17.73
N PRO A 26 11.73 -4.14 -18.74
CA PRO A 26 12.79 -3.13 -18.74
C PRO A 26 12.32 -1.72 -19.13
N ALA A 27 11.09 -1.55 -19.61
CA ALA A 27 10.55 -0.26 -20.07
C ALA A 27 9.29 0.17 -19.31
N LEU A 28 8.92 -0.56 -18.26
CA LEU A 28 7.70 -0.28 -17.51
C LEU A 28 7.95 0.90 -16.55
N LEU A 29 7.14 1.95 -16.70
CA LEU A 29 7.24 3.19 -15.92
C LEU A 29 6.04 3.36 -14.96
N ASP A 30 4.88 2.87 -15.36
CA ASP A 30 3.62 2.98 -14.61
C ASP A 30 3.00 1.59 -14.45
N LEU A 31 2.88 1.12 -13.22
CA LEU A 31 2.30 -0.17 -12.89
C LEU A 31 1.14 -0.01 -11.93
N GLU A 32 0.00 -0.57 -12.30
CA GLU A 32 -1.18 -0.68 -11.47
C GLU A 32 -1.56 -2.15 -11.29
N LEU A 33 -1.59 -2.59 -10.04
CA LEU A 33 -1.90 -3.95 -9.63
C LEU A 33 -3.14 -3.95 -8.75
N ARG A 34 -4.10 -4.81 -9.08
CA ARG A 34 -5.31 -5.03 -8.29
C ARG A 34 -5.45 -6.49 -7.92
N SER A 35 -5.48 -6.78 -6.62
CA SER A 35 -5.80 -8.10 -6.07
C SER A 35 -7.31 -8.20 -5.80
N GLU A 36 -7.93 -9.34 -6.14
CA GLU A 36 -9.37 -9.59 -5.91
C GLU A 36 -9.65 -10.53 -4.72
N ALA A 37 -8.62 -11.15 -4.13
CA ALA A 37 -8.80 -12.19 -3.11
C ALA A 37 -9.23 -11.62 -1.76
N ALA A 38 -10.53 -11.53 -1.47
CA ALA A 38 -11.01 -11.00 -0.19
C ALA A 38 -10.55 -11.83 1.04
N ASP A 39 -10.37 -13.16 0.88
CA ASP A 39 -10.36 -14.12 2.00
C ASP A 39 -9.32 -15.26 1.90
N GLU A 40 -8.37 -15.23 0.94
CA GLU A 40 -7.31 -16.25 0.83
C GLU A 40 -6.08 -15.87 1.67
N PRO A 41 -5.32 -16.84 2.24
CA PRO A 41 -4.09 -16.54 2.98
C PRO A 41 -3.12 -15.79 2.05
N MET A 42 -2.83 -14.54 2.40
CA MET A 42 -1.99 -13.66 1.59
C MET A 42 -0.53 -13.80 1.99
N GLU A 43 0.33 -13.85 0.98
CA GLU A 43 1.77 -13.80 1.16
C GLU A 43 2.23 -12.38 1.46
N MET A 44 3.31 -12.26 2.23
CA MET A 44 4.05 -11.01 2.38
C MET A 44 4.72 -10.66 1.04
N LEU A 45 4.43 -9.46 0.54
CA LEU A 45 5.00 -8.95 -0.70
C LEU A 45 6.24 -8.10 -0.39
N SER A 46 7.43 -8.65 -0.61
CA SER A 46 8.69 -7.92 -0.67
C SER A 46 9.04 -7.42 -2.08
N PHE A 47 9.61 -6.22 -2.14
CA PHE A 47 10.17 -5.61 -3.34
C PHE A 47 11.67 -5.38 -3.12
N CYS A 48 12.51 -5.87 -4.03
CA CYS A 48 13.97 -5.85 -3.89
C CYS A 48 14.67 -5.13 -5.07
N ASN A 49 15.92 -4.72 -4.86
CA ASN A 49 16.75 -3.90 -5.79
C ASN A 49 16.94 -4.49 -7.20
N SER A 50 16.72 -5.79 -7.37
CA SER A 50 16.86 -6.42 -8.69
C SER A 50 15.71 -6.13 -9.66
N GLN A 51 14.59 -5.60 -9.17
CA GLN A 51 13.32 -5.52 -9.90
C GLN A 51 12.79 -4.08 -9.99
N PHE A 52 11.92 -3.81 -10.97
CA PHE A 52 11.18 -2.54 -11.08
C PHE A 52 12.04 -1.27 -11.21
N ARG A 53 13.23 -1.40 -11.81
CA ARG A 53 14.25 -0.33 -11.86
C ARG A 53 13.82 0.97 -12.53
N CYS A 54 12.84 0.91 -13.44
CA CYS A 54 12.38 2.08 -14.19
C CYS A 54 11.01 2.59 -13.73
N ILE A 55 10.38 1.94 -12.75
CA ILE A 55 9.05 2.32 -12.27
C ILE A 55 9.13 3.70 -11.62
N LYS A 56 8.27 4.61 -12.11
CA LYS A 56 8.05 5.94 -11.55
C LYS A 56 6.73 6.04 -10.80
N ILE A 57 5.74 5.26 -11.23
CA ILE A 57 4.40 5.25 -10.62
C ILE A 57 4.02 3.81 -10.32
N PHE A 58 3.74 3.52 -9.05
CA PHE A 58 3.29 2.21 -8.61
C PHE A 58 1.99 2.32 -7.82
N ARG A 59 1.00 1.52 -8.19
CA ARG A 59 -0.29 1.45 -7.51
C ARG A 59 -0.60 -0.01 -7.18
N LEU A 60 -0.84 -0.29 -5.90
CA LEU A 60 -1.20 -1.61 -5.40
C LEU A 60 -2.50 -1.50 -4.62
N TYR A 61 -3.56 -2.11 -5.15
CA TYR A 61 -4.89 -2.10 -4.57
C TYR A 61 -5.39 -3.51 -4.29
N GLY A 62 -6.39 -3.57 -3.42
CA GLY A 62 -6.96 -4.80 -2.93
C GLY A 62 -6.26 -5.29 -1.66
N PRO A 63 -6.74 -6.42 -1.14
CA PRO A 63 -6.32 -6.89 0.15
C PRO A 63 -4.92 -7.49 0.12
N ILE A 64 -4.08 -7.03 1.05
CA ILE A 64 -2.69 -7.47 1.27
C ILE A 64 -2.47 -7.71 2.77
N MET A 65 -1.81 -8.81 3.14
CA MET A 65 -1.43 -9.12 4.53
C MET A 65 0.00 -8.69 4.88
N GLY A 66 0.71 -8.03 3.97
CA GLY A 66 2.06 -7.58 4.26
C GLY A 66 2.74 -7.02 3.02
N LEU A 67 3.40 -5.88 3.20
CA LEU A 67 4.17 -5.20 2.18
C LEU A 67 5.51 -4.79 2.76
N MET A 68 6.60 -5.00 2.02
CA MET A 68 7.93 -4.59 2.42
C MET A 68 8.72 -4.07 1.22
N PHE A 69 9.20 -2.83 1.30
CA PHE A 69 10.20 -2.30 0.37
C PHE A 69 11.59 -2.48 0.98
N GLU A 70 12.41 -3.35 0.39
CA GLU A 70 13.80 -3.57 0.81
C GLU A 70 14.72 -2.44 0.31
N ASP A 71 15.94 -2.41 0.84
CA ASP A 71 16.95 -1.45 0.39
C ASP A 71 17.19 -1.54 -1.12
N GLY A 72 17.20 -0.38 -1.78
CA GLY A 72 17.32 -0.25 -3.23
C GLY A 72 16.09 -0.66 -4.04
N ALA A 73 14.96 -0.99 -3.41
CA ALA A 73 13.71 -1.25 -4.13
C ALA A 73 13.24 0.00 -4.90
N MET A 74 12.81 -0.21 -6.15
CA MET A 74 12.23 0.84 -7.02
C MET A 74 12.92 2.21 -6.93
N PRO A 75 14.21 2.32 -7.31
CA PRO A 75 15.03 3.51 -7.04
C PRO A 75 14.51 4.80 -7.70
N GLU A 76 13.71 4.68 -8.76
CA GLU A 76 13.14 5.80 -9.52
C GLU A 76 11.67 6.08 -9.18
N LEU A 77 11.11 5.45 -8.13
CA LEU A 77 9.70 5.58 -7.79
C LEU A 77 9.38 6.99 -7.26
N GLU A 78 8.58 7.74 -8.01
CA GLU A 78 8.18 9.11 -7.68
C GLU A 78 6.81 9.15 -6.98
N ALA A 79 5.89 8.25 -7.35
CA ALA A 79 4.53 8.20 -6.81
C ALA A 79 4.11 6.78 -6.42
N LEU A 80 3.70 6.60 -5.17
CA LEU A 80 3.18 5.35 -4.64
C LEU A 80 1.69 5.52 -4.28
N SER A 81 0.87 4.52 -4.64
CA SER A 81 -0.50 4.38 -4.14
C SER A 81 -0.69 2.99 -3.55
N ILE A 82 -1.16 2.91 -2.30
CA ILE A 82 -1.43 1.64 -1.61
C ILE A 82 -2.80 1.67 -0.95
N GLU A 83 -3.48 0.52 -0.89
CA GLU A 83 -4.69 0.33 -0.10
C GLU A 83 -4.37 -0.40 1.22
N ILE A 84 -4.93 0.09 2.32
CA ILE A 84 -4.80 -0.51 3.66
C ILE A 84 -6.20 -0.66 4.27
N ARG A 85 -6.53 -1.84 4.79
CA ARG A 85 -7.76 -2.06 5.57
C ARG A 85 -7.55 -1.63 7.01
N ALA A 86 -8.36 -0.67 7.49
CA ALA A 86 -8.24 -0.14 8.85
C ALA A 86 -8.51 -1.20 9.93
N CYS A 87 -9.40 -2.16 9.67
CA CYS A 87 -9.70 -3.26 10.60
C CYS A 87 -8.62 -4.36 10.66
N GLN A 88 -7.58 -4.29 9.83
CA GLN A 88 -6.52 -5.32 9.70
C GLN A 88 -5.11 -4.73 9.74
N VAL A 89 -4.91 -3.57 10.36
CA VAL A 89 -3.62 -2.84 10.37
C VAL A 89 -2.45 -3.70 10.86
N GLN A 90 -2.64 -4.46 11.94
CA GLN A 90 -1.58 -5.32 12.49
C GLN A 90 -1.12 -6.38 11.49
N SER A 91 -2.06 -6.93 10.70
CA SER A 91 -1.73 -7.85 9.62
C SER A 91 -1.05 -7.11 8.49
N ALA A 92 -1.64 -6.03 7.97
CA ALA A 92 -1.12 -5.29 6.81
C ALA A 92 0.31 -4.74 7.01
N LEU A 93 0.64 -4.29 8.22
CA LEU A 93 1.97 -3.78 8.56
C LEU A 93 2.98 -4.90 8.84
N ALA A 94 2.52 -6.13 9.11
CA ALA A 94 3.36 -7.27 9.44
C ALA A 94 4.48 -6.98 10.48
N GLY A 95 4.20 -6.11 11.46
CA GLY A 95 5.17 -5.70 12.48
C GLY A 95 6.19 -4.64 12.04
N HIS A 96 6.07 -4.12 10.81
CA HIS A 96 6.92 -3.07 10.25
C HIS A 96 6.12 -1.78 10.06
N PRO A 97 6.28 -0.79 10.95
CA PRO A 97 5.39 0.37 11.02
C PRO A 97 5.42 1.25 9.77
N ASP A 98 6.50 1.21 8.99
CA ASP A 98 6.70 2.03 7.80
C ASP A 98 6.73 1.23 6.50
N LEU A 99 6.48 -0.10 6.51
CA LEU A 99 6.50 -0.95 5.32
C LEU A 99 7.81 -0.88 4.50
N GLY A 100 8.91 -0.37 5.06
CA GLY A 100 10.16 -0.13 4.33
C GLY A 100 10.15 1.07 3.40
N ILE A 101 9.15 1.96 3.47
CA ILE A 101 9.05 3.14 2.59
C ILE A 101 10.24 4.10 2.71
N HIS A 102 11.03 4.03 3.79
CA HIS A 102 12.27 4.80 3.94
C HIS A 102 13.36 4.44 2.93
N HIS A 103 13.29 3.25 2.32
CA HIS A 103 14.19 2.86 1.24
C HIS A 103 13.82 3.49 -0.12
N LEU A 104 12.64 4.10 -0.24
CA LEU A 104 12.14 4.72 -1.47
C LEU A 104 12.64 6.17 -1.60
N THR A 105 13.91 6.31 -1.96
CA THR A 105 14.65 7.60 -1.95
C THR A 105 14.11 8.66 -2.91
N SER A 106 13.47 8.26 -4.01
CA SER A 106 12.91 9.17 -5.02
C SER A 106 11.44 9.54 -4.78
N LEU A 107 10.81 9.00 -3.72
CA LEU A 107 9.38 9.14 -3.48
C LEU A 107 9.00 10.59 -3.18
N ARG A 108 8.03 11.12 -3.93
CA ARG A 108 7.51 12.49 -3.78
C ARG A 108 6.06 12.52 -3.36
N ASP A 109 5.26 11.56 -3.81
CA ASP A 109 3.83 11.51 -3.55
C ASP A 109 3.45 10.11 -3.02
N LEU A 110 2.85 10.07 -1.83
CA LEU A 110 2.32 8.87 -1.21
C LEU A 110 0.80 9.01 -1.06
N ASN A 111 0.06 8.14 -1.73
CA ASN A 111 -1.40 8.10 -1.68
C ASN A 111 -1.84 6.85 -0.92
N VAL A 112 -2.47 7.02 0.22
CA VAL A 112 -2.96 5.92 1.04
C VAL A 112 -4.48 5.88 0.96
N TRP A 113 -5.00 4.79 0.40
CA TRP A 113 -6.41 4.48 0.36
C TRP A 113 -6.76 3.62 1.56
N ILE A 114 -7.50 4.19 2.49
CA ILE A 114 -7.93 3.51 3.71
C ILE A 114 -9.32 2.95 3.47
N ASN A 115 -9.40 1.62 3.45
CA ASN A 115 -10.68 0.93 3.44
C ASN A 115 -11.21 0.86 4.87
N CYS A 116 -12.29 1.60 5.12
CA CYS A 116 -12.91 1.77 6.43
C CYS A 116 -13.92 0.66 6.77
N GLY A 117 -14.18 -0.28 5.85
CA GLY A 117 -15.15 -1.34 6.07
C GLY A 117 -14.80 -2.20 7.28
N GLY A 118 -15.76 -2.35 8.19
CA GLY A 118 -15.60 -3.11 9.44
C GLY A 118 -14.67 -2.45 10.47
N ALA A 119 -14.19 -1.23 10.23
CA ALA A 119 -13.40 -0.47 11.19
C ALA A 119 -14.26 0.57 11.94
N THR A 120 -13.83 0.93 13.13
CA THR A 120 -14.31 2.10 13.87
C THR A 120 -13.64 3.38 13.36
N LEU A 121 -14.23 4.54 13.66
CA LEU A 121 -13.60 5.83 13.34
C LEU A 121 -12.25 5.98 14.05
N GLN A 122 -12.17 5.54 15.31
CA GLN A 122 -10.95 5.60 16.10
C GLN A 122 -9.81 4.80 15.45
N GLU A 123 -10.07 3.59 14.93
CA GLU A 123 -9.05 2.79 14.23
C GLU A 123 -8.53 3.47 12.97
N VAL A 124 -9.41 4.12 12.20
CA VAL A 124 -9.03 4.90 11.01
C VAL A 124 -8.14 6.07 11.39
N GLU A 125 -8.51 6.85 12.41
CA GLU A 125 -7.73 8.01 12.87
C GLU A 125 -6.37 7.59 13.44
N VAL A 126 -6.32 6.51 14.23
CA VAL A 126 -5.06 5.96 14.75
C VAL A 126 -4.14 5.51 13.60
N LEU A 127 -4.69 4.91 12.55
CA LEU A 127 -3.93 4.52 11.37
C LEU A 127 -3.37 5.73 10.62
N GLU A 128 -4.18 6.76 10.38
CA GLU A 128 -3.73 7.99 9.71
C GLU A 128 -2.61 8.69 10.48
N VAL A 129 -2.72 8.76 11.81
CA VAL A 129 -1.67 9.31 12.67
C VAL A 129 -0.40 8.47 12.58
N ALA A 130 -0.49 7.14 12.70
CA ALA A 130 0.68 6.26 12.63
C ALA A 130 1.42 6.37 11.28
N ILE A 131 0.67 6.44 10.16
CA ILE A 131 1.25 6.63 8.83
C ILE A 131 1.87 8.02 8.71
N SER A 132 1.20 9.06 9.21
CA SER A 132 1.74 10.43 9.20
C SER A 132 3.05 10.52 9.97
N ASP A 133 3.11 9.91 11.15
CA ASP A 133 4.32 9.85 11.97
C ASP A 133 5.45 9.11 11.25
N ALA A 134 5.16 7.95 10.65
CA ALA A 134 6.15 7.20 9.87
C ALA A 134 6.67 8.01 8.67
N VAL A 135 5.80 8.71 7.94
CA VAL A 135 6.15 9.54 6.78
C VAL A 135 7.01 10.74 7.19
N ASN A 136 6.73 11.36 8.34
CA ASN A 136 7.51 12.49 8.84
C ASN A 136 8.96 12.11 9.18
N LEU A 137 9.25 10.83 9.42
CA LEU A 137 10.60 10.32 9.69
C LEU A 137 11.40 10.02 8.41
N LEU A 138 10.76 10.04 7.24
CA LEU A 138 11.42 9.75 5.97
C LEU A 138 12.25 10.94 5.49
N SER A 139 13.46 10.66 5.03
CA SER A 139 14.37 11.67 4.47
C SER A 139 13.84 12.32 3.18
N SER A 140 13.01 11.60 2.42
CA SER A 140 12.40 12.07 1.19
C SER A 140 11.25 13.05 1.40
N HIS A 141 10.69 13.13 2.62
CA HIS A 141 9.52 13.96 2.97
C HIS A 141 8.43 13.98 1.88
N PRO A 142 7.90 12.80 1.49
CA PRO A 142 6.89 12.73 0.46
C PRO A 142 5.60 13.44 0.91
N LYS A 143 4.89 14.03 -0.04
CA LYS A 143 3.54 14.54 0.19
C LYS A 143 2.62 13.35 0.45
N LEU A 144 1.96 13.38 1.60
CA LEU A 144 1.01 12.36 2.02
C LEU A 144 -0.42 12.77 1.70
N TYR A 145 -1.15 11.87 1.06
CA TYR A 145 -2.56 12.03 0.72
C TYR A 145 -3.34 10.84 1.29
N PHE A 146 -4.38 11.13 2.06
CA PHE A 146 -5.32 10.13 2.54
C PHE A 146 -6.61 10.15 1.73
N HIS A 147 -7.11 8.95 1.45
CA HIS A 147 -8.42 8.71 0.86
C HIS A 147 -9.13 7.68 1.74
N ARG A 148 -10.41 7.89 2.06
CA ARG A 148 -11.20 6.97 2.88
C ARG A 148 -12.33 6.38 2.04
N ASP A 149 -12.32 5.06 1.86
CA ASP A 149 -13.31 4.30 1.12
C ASP A 149 -14.16 3.43 2.06
N ASN A 150 -15.36 3.03 1.63
CA ASN A 150 -16.29 2.18 2.38
C ASN A 150 -16.62 2.70 3.80
N GLN A 151 -16.75 4.02 3.95
CA GLN A 151 -17.05 4.66 5.25
C GLN A 151 -18.46 4.29 5.76
N GLU A 152 -19.38 3.99 4.86
CA GLU A 152 -20.72 3.50 5.13
C GLU A 152 -20.74 2.10 5.77
N GLU A 153 -19.66 1.32 5.61
CA GLU A 153 -19.49 -0.01 6.18
C GLU A 153 -18.74 0.00 7.54
N MET A 154 -18.49 1.20 8.09
CA MET A 154 -17.84 1.35 9.38
C MET A 154 -18.72 0.86 10.53
N VAL A 155 -18.07 0.30 11.55
CA VAL A 155 -18.73 -0.04 12.81
C VAL A 155 -19.08 1.25 13.51
N LYS A 156 -20.36 1.44 13.85
CA LYS A 156 -20.80 2.58 14.64
C LYS A 156 -20.20 2.45 16.04
N ASP A 157 -19.61 3.51 16.56
CA ASP A 157 -19.35 3.59 17.99
C ASP A 157 -20.69 3.40 18.69
N ASP A 158 -20.79 2.34 19.51
CA ASP A 158 -21.95 2.15 20.38
C ASP A 158 -22.04 3.41 21.25
N THR A 159 -23.04 4.24 20.96
CA THR A 159 -23.37 5.39 21.78
C THR A 159 -23.52 4.87 23.20
N ILE A 160 -22.63 5.29 24.09
CA ILE A 160 -22.72 5.03 25.53
C ILE A 160 -24.14 5.41 25.94
N THR A 161 -25.00 4.42 26.17
CA THR A 161 -26.29 4.64 26.79
C THR A 161 -26.01 5.25 28.15
N PRO A 162 -26.47 6.48 28.46
CA PRO A 162 -26.27 7.03 29.80
C PRO A 162 -26.99 6.10 30.77
N CYS A 163 -26.28 5.59 31.77
CA CYS A 163 -26.92 4.91 32.89
C CYS A 163 -27.89 5.91 33.54
N ASN A 164 -29.19 5.63 33.45
CA ASN A 164 -30.24 6.28 34.24
C ASN A 164 -30.08 5.98 35.73
#